data_AF-A0A7Z7YE62-F1
#
_entry.id   AF-A0A7Z7YE62-F1
#
_cell.length_a   1.000
_cell.length_b   1.000
_cell.length_c   1.000
_cell.angle_alpha   90.00
_cell.angle_beta   90.00
_cell.angle_gamma   90.00
#
_symmetry.space_group_name_H-M   'P 1'
#
loop_
_entity.id
_entity.type
_entity.pdbx_description
1 polymer ?
#
loop_
_entity_poly.entity_id
_entity_poly.type
_entity_poly.pdbx_seq_one_letter_code
_entity_poly.pdbx_strand_id
1 'polypeptide(L)'
;MEYFIGALMGYFVGTNALVEKQVRRFVGYGYSNQVMGLLSSLGGLGGWFCIIPAAYFVGSDYGNGFLEGLYFVLAVIAGAFASGILQIPGLNYLLSALTLFVNIGLAIAVYSIT
;
A
#
# COMPACT_ATOMS: atom_id res chain seq x y z
N MET A 1 15.10 -8.57 1.47
CA MET A 1 13.77 -9.11 1.08
C MET A 1 12.67 -8.18 1.58
N GLU A 2 12.74 -7.70 2.81
CA GLU A 2 11.82 -6.72 3.42
C GLU A 2 11.63 -5.44 2.59
N TYR A 3 12.69 -4.84 2.04
CA TYR A 3 12.59 -3.64 1.20
C TYR A 3 11.72 -3.83 -0.05
N PHE A 4 11.78 -5.02 -0.66
CA PHE A 4 10.92 -5.34 -1.79
C PHE A 4 9.46 -5.48 -1.37
N ILE A 5 9.22 -6.06 -0.19
CA ILE A 5 7.87 -6.12 0.41
C ILE A 5 7.37 -4.71 0.72
N GLY A 6 8.20 -3.82 1.28
CA GLY A 6 7.88 -2.42 1.48
C GLY A 6 7.50 -1.72 0.18
N ALA A 7 8.27 -1.91 -0.89
CA ALA A 7 7.93 -1.39 -2.21
C ALA A 7 6.60 -1.93 -2.75
N LEU A 8 6.29 -3.21 -2.53
CA LEU A 8 4.97 -3.77 -2.88
C LEU A 8 3.85 -3.12 -2.06
N MET A 9 4.02 -3.01 -0.73
CA MET A 9 3.03 -2.36 0.14
C MET A 9 2.73 -0.94 -0.34
N GLY A 10 3.79 -0.18 -0.64
CA GLY A 10 3.71 1.15 -1.22
C GLY A 10 2.98 1.19 -2.55
N TYR A 11 3.25 0.24 -3.45
CA TYR A 11 2.58 0.14 -4.75
C TYR A 11 1.07 0.01 -4.59
N PHE A 12 0.58 -0.89 -3.72
CA PHE A 12 -0.86 -1.07 -3.49
C PHE A 12 -1.53 0.16 -2.85
N VAL A 13 -0.83 0.85 -1.94
CA VAL A 13 -1.32 2.11 -1.35
C VAL A 13 -1.38 3.21 -2.40
N GLY A 14 -0.35 3.33 -3.24
CA GLY A 14 -0.31 4.29 -4.34
C GLY A 14 -1.42 4.06 -5.37
N THR A 15 -1.62 2.81 -5.80
CA THR A 15 -2.69 2.44 -6.73
C THR A 15 -4.07 2.78 -6.15
N ASN A 16 -4.29 2.52 -4.86
CA ASN A 16 -5.54 2.89 -4.20
C ASN A 16 -5.76 4.41 -4.18
N ALA A 17 -4.72 5.18 -3.84
CA ALA A 17 -4.81 6.64 -3.83
C ALA A 17 -5.07 7.23 -5.23
N LEU A 18 -4.52 6.61 -6.28
CA LEU A 18 -4.80 7.01 -7.67
C LEU A 18 -6.26 6.73 -8.05
N VAL A 19 -6.79 5.56 -7.70
CA VAL A 19 -8.19 5.19 -7.96
C VAL A 19 -9.14 6.09 -7.19
N GLU A 20 -8.89 6.35 -5.90
CA GLU A 20 -9.71 7.28 -5.13
C GLU A 20 -9.72 8.69 -5.74
N LYS A 21 -8.57 9.17 -6.22
CA LYS A 21 -8.49 10.46 -6.93
C LYS A 21 -9.29 10.43 -8.23
N GLN A 22 -9.24 9.36 -9.01
CA GLN A 22 -9.99 9.22 -10.26
C GLN A 22 -11.50 9.19 -10.01
N VAL A 23 -11.94 8.42 -9.01
CA VAL A 23 -13.34 8.29 -8.61
C VAL A 23 -13.93 9.62 -8.12
N ARG A 24 -13.14 10.41 -7.39
CA ARG A 24 -13.60 11.73 -6.89
C ARG A 24 -13.55 12.84 -7.94
N ARG A 25 -12.83 12.65 -9.05
CA ARG A 25 -12.63 13.70 -10.08
C ARG A 25 -13.79 13.84 -11.06
N PHE A 26 -14.60 12.79 -11.22
CA PHE A 26 -15.70 12.75 -12.18
C PHE A 26 -17.02 12.45 -11.46
N VAL A 27 -17.96 13.40 -11.48
CA VAL A 27 -19.31 13.22 -10.91
C VAL A 27 -19.99 12.04 -11.63
N GLY A 28 -20.28 10.96 -10.91
CA GLY A 28 -20.90 9.74 -11.44
C GLY A 28 -19.94 8.58 -11.76
N TYR A 29 -18.61 8.80 -11.66
CA TYR A 29 -17.59 7.74 -11.83
C TYR A 29 -17.26 7.13 -10.45
N GLY A 30 -18.23 6.42 -9.89
CA GLY A 30 -18.05 5.65 -8.65
C GLY A 30 -17.65 4.21 -8.94
N TYR A 31 -17.24 3.49 -7.89
CA TYR A 31 -17.39 2.03 -7.92
C TYR A 31 -18.86 1.71 -8.17
N SER A 32 -19.15 0.85 -9.15
CA SER A 32 -20.51 0.35 -9.38
C SER A 32 -21.05 -0.42 -8.18
N ASN A 33 -20.13 -1.02 -7.41
CA ASN A 33 -20.40 -1.71 -6.16
C ASN A 33 -19.97 -0.85 -4.96
N GLN A 34 -20.93 -0.43 -4.14
CA GLN A 34 -20.68 0.36 -2.92
C GLN A 34 -19.73 -0.34 -1.94
N VAL A 35 -19.76 -1.68 -1.87
CA VAL A 35 -18.87 -2.47 -1.01
C VAL A 35 -17.41 -2.32 -1.45
N MET A 36 -17.14 -2.33 -2.77
CA MET A 36 -15.79 -2.12 -3.29
C MET A 36 -15.29 -0.69 -3.05
N GLY A 37 -16.19 0.30 -3.14
CA GLY A 37 -15.85 1.69 -2.80
C GLY A 37 -15.47 1.87 -1.34
N LEU A 38 -16.17 1.19 -0.42
CA LEU A 38 -15.85 1.20 1.00
C LEU A 38 -14.53 0.46 1.30
N LEU A 39 -14.28 -0.67 0.64
CA LEU A 39 -13.02 -1.40 0.77
C LEU A 39 -11.81 -0.57 0.28
N SER A 40 -11.97 0.14 -0.84
CA SER A 40 -10.97 1.07 -1.34
C SER A 40 -10.69 2.20 -0.35
N SER A 41 -11.72 2.85 0.22
CA SER A 41 -11.52 3.93 1.20
C SER A 41 -10.83 3.44 2.48
N LEU A 42 -11.15 2.24 2.94
CA LEU A 42 -10.46 1.59 4.05
C LEU A 42 -9.01 1.22 3.71
N GLY A 43 -8.74 0.83 2.46
CA GLY A 43 -7.40 0.48 1.98
C GLY A 43 -6.42 1.65 2.03
N GLY A 44 -6.89 2.90 1.95
CA GLY A 44 -6.03 4.09 1.92
C GLY A 44 -5.40 4.32 3.29
N LEU A 45 -6.24 4.45 4.31
CA LEU A 45 -5.79 4.61 5.69
C LEU A 45 -5.20 3.29 6.24
N GLY A 46 -5.88 2.18 6.00
CA GLY A 46 -5.48 0.87 6.53
C GLY A 46 -4.15 0.37 5.96
N GLY A 47 -3.82 0.70 4.71
CA GLY A 47 -2.51 0.39 4.15
C GLY A 47 -1.35 1.06 4.90
N TRP A 48 -1.49 2.33 5.27
CA TRP A 48 -0.51 3.04 6.10
C TRP A 48 -0.43 2.48 7.53
N PHE A 49 -1.56 2.06 8.10
CA PHE A 49 -1.59 1.35 9.38
C PHE A 49 -0.85 0.00 9.34
N CYS A 50 -0.73 -0.65 8.18
CA CYS A 50 0.10 -1.85 8.03
C CYS A 50 1.59 -1.51 7.84
N ILE A 51 1.90 -0.41 7.14
CA ILE A 51 3.27 0.01 6.84
C ILE A 51 4.03 0.46 8.08
N ILE A 52 3.40 1.24 8.97
CA ILE A 52 4.08 1.83 10.14
C ILE A 52 4.60 0.76 11.10
N PRO A 53 3.79 -0.24 11.53
CA PRO A 53 4.30 -1.34 12.35
C PRO A 53 5.35 -2.19 11.62
N ALA A 54 5.19 -2.45 10.32
CA ALA A 54 6.19 -3.18 9.55
C ALA A 54 7.54 -2.46 9.53
N ALA A 55 7.55 -1.13 9.35
CA ALA A 55 8.76 -0.32 9.42
C ALA A 55 9.40 -0.34 10.81
N TYR A 56 8.59 -0.42 11.87
CA TYR A 56 9.09 -0.57 13.24
C TYR A 56 9.77 -1.91 13.46
N PHE A 57 9.17 -3.03 13.00
CA PHE A 57 9.77 -4.36 13.13
C PHE A 57 11.09 -4.47 12.36
N VAL A 58 11.11 -4.01 11.11
CA VAL A 58 12.36 -3.90 10.33
C VAL A 58 13.37 -3.05 11.10
N GLY A 59 12.95 -1.94 11.70
CA GLY A 59 13.85 -1.12 12.50
C GLY A 59 14.26 -1.72 13.85
N SER A 60 13.60 -2.74 14.38
CA SER A 60 13.96 -3.31 15.69
C SER A 60 14.98 -4.45 15.61
N ASP A 61 15.04 -5.18 14.49
CA ASP A 61 15.90 -6.36 14.37
C ASP A 61 17.35 -6.07 13.95
N TYR A 62 17.62 -4.89 13.38
CA TYR A 62 18.96 -4.55 12.90
C TYR A 62 19.73 -3.64 13.88
N GLY A 63 21.05 -3.85 13.95
CA GLY A 63 21.95 -3.09 14.82
C GLY A 63 21.98 -1.57 14.59
N ASN A 64 21.52 -1.10 13.41
CA ASN A 64 21.32 0.31 13.10
C ASN A 64 19.85 0.60 12.79
N GLY A 65 18.98 0.21 13.72
CA GLY A 65 17.54 0.07 13.55
C GLY A 65 16.77 1.26 12.96
N PHE A 66 17.13 2.48 13.34
CA PHE A 66 16.49 3.67 12.78
C PHE A 66 16.74 3.82 11.26
N LEU A 67 17.94 3.48 10.81
CA LEU A 67 18.34 3.64 9.41
C LEU A 67 17.63 2.61 8.51
N GLU A 68 17.52 1.37 8.96
CA GLU A 68 16.83 0.29 8.23
C GLU A 68 15.33 0.57 8.13
N GLY A 69 14.70 1.03 9.23
CA GLY A 69 13.32 1.50 9.21
C GLY A 69 13.11 2.66 8.23
N LEU A 70 14.06 3.60 8.16
CA LEU A 70 14.01 4.71 7.21
C LEU A 70 14.16 4.23 5.75
N TYR A 71 15.07 3.29 5.47
CA TYR A 71 15.20 2.67 4.15
C TYR A 71 13.93 1.91 3.75
N PHE A 72 13.26 1.26 4.70
CA PHE A 72 12.00 0.58 4.44
C PHE A 72 10.91 1.57 4.04
N VAL A 73 10.78 2.69 4.76
CA VAL A 73 9.84 3.75 4.40
C VAL A 73 10.17 4.37 3.03
N LEU A 74 11.45 4.55 2.70
CA LEU A 74 11.86 5.01 1.37
C LEU A 74 11.46 4.01 0.28
N ALA A 75 11.60 2.70 0.53
CA ALA A 75 11.15 1.67 -0.40
C ALA A 75 9.64 1.70 -0.62
N VAL A 76 8.86 1.91 0.44
CA VAL A 76 7.40 2.12 0.36
C VAL A 76 7.06 3.34 -0.50
N ILE A 77 7.72 4.47 -0.27
CA ILE A 77 7.48 5.69 -1.07
C ILE A 77 7.84 5.45 -2.54
N ALA A 78 8.96 4.76 -2.82
CA ALA A 78 9.36 4.40 -4.18
C ALA A 78 8.32 3.50 -4.86
N GLY A 79 7.77 2.52 -4.13
CA GLY A 79 6.69 1.67 -4.60
C GLY A 79 5.40 2.44 -4.91
N ALA A 80 5.03 3.37 -4.03
CA ALA A 80 3.89 4.25 -4.25
C ALA A 80 4.07 5.13 -5.48
N PHE A 81 5.28 5.62 -5.74
CA PHE A 81 5.59 6.36 -6.96
C PHE A 81 5.49 5.45 -8.21
N ALA A 82 5.99 4.22 -8.14
CA ALA A 82 5.92 3.25 -9.22
C ALA A 82 4.47 2.87 -9.60
N SER A 83 3.51 2.98 -8.68
CA SER A 83 2.09 2.78 -8.97
C SER A 83 1.54 3.70 -10.07
N GLY A 84 2.17 4.86 -10.27
CA GLY A 84 1.80 5.80 -11.32
C GLY A 84 2.25 5.40 -12.72
N ILE A 85 3.18 4.45 -12.86
CA ILE A 85 3.80 4.07 -14.14
C ILE A 85 2.90 3.12 -14.95
N LEU A 86 2.24 2.17 -14.28
CA LEU A 86 1.35 1.19 -14.92
C LEU A 86 -0.09 1.49 -14.54
N GLN A 87 -0.85 2.14 -15.44
CA GLN A 87 -2.24 2.51 -15.19
C GLN A 87 -3.18 1.74 -16.11
N ILE A 88 -3.63 0.57 -15.66
CA ILE A 88 -4.69 -0.21 -16.33
C ILE A 88 -5.98 0.00 -15.53
N PRO A 89 -6.98 0.75 -16.03
CA PRO A 89 -8.11 1.21 -15.23
C PRO A 89 -8.84 0.09 -14.49
N GLY A 90 -9.28 -0.96 -15.19
CA GLY A 90 -10.03 -2.08 -14.58
C GLY A 90 -9.23 -2.87 -13.54
N LEU A 91 -7.93 -3.06 -13.79
CA LEU A 91 -7.04 -3.72 -12.83
C LEU A 91 -6.83 -2.85 -11.60
N ASN A 92 -6.68 -1.53 -11.77
CA ASN A 92 -6.46 -0.61 -10.67
C ASN A 92 -7.64 -0.57 -9.70
N TYR A 93 -8.89 -0.61 -10.19
CA TYR A 93 -10.08 -0.72 -9.34
C TYR A 93 -10.07 -1.99 -8.49
N LEU A 94 -9.69 -3.14 -9.08
CA LEU A 94 -9.58 -4.39 -8.34
C LEU A 94 -8.46 -4.33 -7.28
N LEU A 95 -7.27 -3.86 -7.68
CA LEU A 95 -6.11 -3.73 -6.79
C LEU A 95 -6.41 -2.78 -5.62
N SER A 96 -7.09 -1.67 -5.89
CA SER A 96 -7.52 -0.67 -4.91
C SER A 96 -8.48 -1.24 -3.86
N ALA A 97 -9.46 -2.07 -4.26
CA ALA A 97 -10.35 -2.75 -3.32
C ALA A 97 -9.63 -3.84 -2.49
N LEU A 98 -8.55 -4.43 -3.02
CA LEU A 98 -7.77 -5.47 -2.35
C LEU A 98 -6.60 -4.92 -1.51
N THR A 99 -6.27 -3.63 -1.65
CA THR A 99 -5.11 -2.99 -1.01
C THR A 99 -5.00 -3.28 0.48
N LEU A 100 -6.12 -3.27 1.21
CA LEU A 100 -6.10 -3.55 2.65
C LEU A 100 -5.66 -4.98 2.96
N PHE A 101 -6.30 -5.98 2.33
CA PHE A 101 -6.00 -7.40 2.55
C PHE A 101 -4.57 -7.75 2.14
N VAL A 102 -4.11 -7.19 1.02
CA VAL A 102 -2.74 -7.39 0.55
C VAL A 102 -1.75 -6.78 1.55
N ASN A 103 -1.96 -5.55 2.02
CA ASN A 103 -1.06 -4.94 2.99
C ASN A 103 -1.04 -5.65 4.35
N ILE A 104 -2.16 -6.23 4.80
CA ILE A 104 -2.18 -7.09 5.99
C ILE A 104 -1.29 -8.33 5.77
N GLY A 105 -1.47 -9.03 4.64
CA GLY A 105 -0.66 -10.20 4.31
C GLY A 105 0.83 -9.88 4.18
N LEU A 106 1.16 -8.74 3.55
CA LEU A 106 2.54 -8.28 3.41
C LEU A 106 3.15 -7.87 4.75
N ALA A 107 2.38 -7.24 5.65
CA ALA A 107 2.85 -6.92 7.01
C ALA A 107 3.18 -8.19 7.81
N ILE A 108 2.33 -9.22 7.73
CA ILE A 108 2.60 -10.54 8.34
C ILE A 108 3.86 -11.16 7.73
N ALA A 109 4.04 -11.04 6.40
CA ALA A 109 5.22 -11.54 5.72
C ALA A 109 6.50 -10.82 6.18
N VAL A 110 6.47 -9.49 6.36
CA VAL A 110 7.60 -8.74 6.95
C VAL A 110 7.90 -9.28 8.34
N TYR A 111 6.89 -9.38 9.22
CA TYR A 111 7.07 -9.90 10.58
C TYR A 111 7.62 -11.34 10.62
N SER A 112 7.37 -12.16 9.60
CA SER A 112 7.84 -13.54 9.57
C SER A 112 9.28 -13.71 9.10
N ILE A 113 9.87 -12.67 8.49
CA ILE A 113 11.23 -12.70 7.94
C ILE A 113 12.20 -11.76 8.66
N THR A 114 11.68 -10.83 9.47
CA THR A 114 12.38 -10.07 10.50
C THR A 114 12.48 -10.92 11.75
#